data_AF-A0A0A9BLU6-F1
#
_entry.id   AF-A0A0A9BLU6-F1
#
_cell.length_a   1.000
_cell.length_b   1.000
_cell.length_c   1.000
_cell.angle_alpha   90.00
_cell.angle_beta   90.00
_cell.angle_gamma   90.00
#
_symmetry.space_group_name_H-M   'P 1'
#
loop_
_entity.id
_entity.type
_entity.pdbx_description
1 polymer ?
#
loop_
_entity_poly.entity_id
_entity_poly.type
_entity_poly.pdbx_seq_one_letter_code
_entity_poly.pdbx_strand_id
1 'polypeptide(L)'
;MWKNFTITSPASLALFTFLSCITERKSMAADPLNFNVFSIVFEVISAFGNVGYSLGYSCDKLLKPDANCKAASYGFVGWWTDEGKLIIIMVMFLGRLKKFIVKEGKLDCAPTTTHQRVEAARLPTP
;
A
#
# COMPACT_ATOMS: atom_id res chain seq x y z
N MET A 1 -8.77 15.56 21.31
CA MET A 1 -9.43 15.80 20.00
C MET A 1 -8.71 15.08 18.85
N TRP A 2 -8.06 13.94 19.12
CA TRP A 2 -7.42 13.06 18.12
C TRP A 2 -7.76 11.62 18.51
N LYS A 3 -9.05 11.32 18.55
CA LYS A 3 -9.56 9.96 18.72
C LYS A 3 -10.16 9.61 17.37
N ASN A 4 -9.85 8.44 16.82
CA ASN A 4 -10.35 7.89 15.55
C ASN A 4 -9.47 8.08 14.30
N PHE A 5 -8.13 7.98 14.39
CA PHE A 5 -7.36 7.54 13.21
C PHE A 5 -7.21 6.02 13.24
N THR A 6 -8.34 5.32 13.14
CA THR A 6 -8.34 3.87 12.94
C THR A 6 -7.79 3.62 11.54
N ILE A 7 -6.52 3.22 11.44
CA ILE A 7 -5.82 2.94 10.18
C ILE A 7 -6.42 1.68 9.54
N THR A 8 -7.60 1.83 8.94
CA THR A 8 -8.16 0.86 8.00
C THR A 8 -7.16 0.73 6.85
N SER A 9 -6.57 -0.47 6.71
CA SER A 9 -5.52 -0.77 5.71
C SER A 9 -5.78 -0.20 4.31
N PRO A 10 -7.00 -0.26 3.75
CA PRO A 10 -7.27 0.33 2.44
C PRO A 10 -7.34 1.87 2.43
N ALA A 11 -7.72 2.53 3.53
CA ALA A 11 -7.83 4.00 3.57
C ALA A 11 -6.45 4.68 3.50
N SER A 12 -5.44 4.13 4.18
CA SER A 12 -4.06 4.62 4.08
C SER A 12 -3.50 4.42 2.67
N LEU A 13 -3.74 3.26 2.06
CA LEU A 13 -3.31 2.96 0.70
C LEU A 13 -3.94 3.91 -0.32
N ALA A 14 -5.24 4.18 -0.19
CA ALA A 14 -5.93 5.14 -1.03
C ALA A 14 -5.29 6.53 -0.94
N LEU A 15 -4.99 7.02 0.26
CA LEU A 15 -4.33 8.32 0.45
C LEU A 15 -2.96 8.39 -0.22
N PHE A 16 -2.10 7.38 -0.01
CA PHE A 16 -0.77 7.34 -0.65
C PHE A 16 -0.85 7.22 -2.17
N THR A 17 -1.85 6.51 -2.68
CA THR A 17 -2.12 6.42 -4.11
C THR A 17 -2.50 7.80 -4.67
N PHE A 18 -3.44 8.51 -4.02
CA PHE A 18 -3.83 9.85 -4.43
C PHE A 18 -2.65 10.83 -4.41
N LEU A 19 -1.82 10.80 -3.36
CA LEU A 19 -0.62 11.62 -3.27
C LEU A 19 0.37 11.30 -4.39
N SER A 20 0.64 10.02 -4.63
CA SER A 20 1.53 9.59 -5.72
C SER A 20 1.01 10.07 -7.08
N CYS A 21 -0.31 10.01 -7.30
CA CYS A 21 -0.93 10.52 -8.53
C CYS A 21 -0.79 12.04 -8.69
N ILE A 22 -0.82 12.81 -7.60
CA ILE A 22 -0.65 14.26 -7.64
C ILE A 22 0.81 14.63 -7.94
N THR A 23 1.76 14.00 -7.26
CA THR A 23 3.20 14.25 -7.43
C THR A 23 3.66 13.87 -8.84
N GLU A 24 3.22 12.73 -9.36
CA GLU A 24 3.58 12.26 -10.70
C GLU A 24 2.64 12.76 -11.81
N ARG A 25 1.78 13.75 -11.52
CA ARG A 25 0.82 14.28 -12.49
C ARG A 25 1.49 14.82 -13.76
N LYS A 26 2.69 15.43 -13.62
CA LYS A 26 3.46 15.94 -14.76
C LYS A 26 4.01 14.81 -15.63
N SER A 27 4.50 13.74 -15.01
CA SER A 27 4.98 12.52 -15.68
C SER A 27 3.86 11.79 -16.42
N MET A 28 2.65 11.72 -15.84
CA MET A 28 1.46 11.17 -16.51
C MET A 28 1.01 11.98 -17.73
N ALA A 29 1.20 13.31 -17.69
CA ALA A 29 0.87 14.18 -18.82
C ALA A 29 1.89 14.06 -19.95
N ALA A 30 3.14 13.74 -19.63
CA ALA A 30 4.20 13.54 -20.61
C ALA A 30 4.09 12.17 -21.32
N ASP A 31 3.87 11.08 -20.56
CA ASP A 31 3.91 9.71 -21.07
C ASP A 31 2.73 8.83 -20.57
N PRO A 32 1.50 9.06 -21.06
CA PRO A 32 0.30 8.36 -20.57
C PRO A 32 0.29 6.85 -20.84
N LEU A 33 1.13 6.36 -21.76
CA LEU A 33 1.17 4.95 -22.15
C LEU A 33 1.88 4.05 -21.12
N ASN A 34 2.89 4.61 -20.42
CA ASN A 34 3.63 3.92 -19.36
C ASN A 34 3.18 4.40 -17.97
N PHE A 35 2.93 5.71 -17.82
CA PHE A 35 2.47 6.33 -16.58
C PHE A 35 0.94 6.37 -16.49
N ASN A 36 0.33 5.20 -16.31
CA ASN A 36 -1.08 5.08 -16.00
C ASN A 36 -1.31 5.00 -14.48
N VAL A 37 -2.47 5.46 -14.01
CA VAL A 37 -2.94 5.33 -12.62
C VAL A 37 -2.89 3.87 -12.17
N PHE A 38 -3.22 2.91 -13.04
CA PHE A 38 -3.11 1.48 -12.73
C PHE A 38 -1.67 1.07 -12.37
N SER A 39 -0.67 1.52 -13.13
CA SER A 39 0.75 1.22 -12.86
C SER A 39 1.21 1.81 -11.54
N ILE A 40 0.73 3.01 -11.22
CA ILE A 40 1.02 3.70 -9.95
C ILE A 40 0.37 2.97 -8.78
N VAL A 41 -0.92 2.59 -8.91
CA VAL A 41 -1.64 1.81 -7.90
C VAL A 41 -0.93 0.48 -7.64
N PHE A 42 -0.51 -0.22 -8.70
CA PHE A 42 0.19 -1.50 -8.58
C PHE A 42 1.52 -1.34 -7.84
N GLU A 43 2.30 -0.31 -8.14
CA GLU A 43 3.54 -0.01 -7.40
C GLU A 43 3.26 0.30 -5.93
N VAL A 44 2.28 1.15 -5.62
CA VAL A 44 1.96 1.52 -4.23
C VAL A 44 1.54 0.30 -3.42
N ILE A 45 0.74 -0.61 -4.00
CA ILE A 45 0.33 -1.87 -3.35
C ILE A 45 1.53 -2.80 -3.16
N SER A 46 2.36 -2.97 -4.19
CA SER A 46 3.58 -3.79 -4.17
C SER A 46 4.57 -3.29 -3.10
N ALA A 47 4.79 -1.97 -3.03
CA ALA A 47 5.64 -1.31 -2.05
C ALA A 47 5.10 -1.46 -0.62
N PHE A 48 3.79 -1.28 -0.41
CA PHE A 48 3.17 -1.48 0.90
C PHE A 48 3.30 -2.94 1.37
N GLY A 49 3.12 -3.89 0.45
CA GLY A 49 3.37 -5.31 0.68
C GLY A 49 4.86 -5.70 0.76
N ASN A 50 5.78 -4.76 0.48
CA ASN A 50 7.22 -4.99 0.36
C ASN A 50 7.56 -6.15 -0.62
N VAL A 51 6.77 -6.32 -1.69
CA VAL A 51 6.97 -7.37 -2.70
C VAL A 51 8.13 -7.02 -3.63
N GLY A 52 8.28 -5.74 -3.97
CA GLY A 52 9.33 -5.27 -4.88
C GLY A 52 9.04 -5.57 -6.35
N TYR A 53 7.78 -5.81 -6.71
CA TYR A 53 7.36 -5.99 -8.10
C TYR A 53 7.06 -4.64 -8.74
N SER A 54 7.52 -4.48 -9.99
CA SER A 54 7.31 -3.29 -10.80
C SER A 54 6.82 -3.69 -12.18
N LEU A 55 5.89 -2.94 -12.77
CA LEU A 55 5.43 -3.18 -14.14
C LEU A 55 6.47 -2.76 -15.20
N GLY A 56 7.58 -2.15 -14.76
CA GLY A 56 8.67 -1.71 -15.61
C GLY A 56 8.35 -0.46 -16.43
N TYR A 57 9.37 0.07 -17.07
CA TYR A 57 9.26 1.20 -17.99
C TYR A 57 9.93 0.81 -19.31
N SER A 58 9.21 0.94 -20.43
CA SER A 58 9.74 0.61 -21.75
C SER A 58 9.84 1.85 -22.62
N CYS A 59 11.08 2.18 -23.04
CA CYS A 59 11.36 3.27 -23.98
C CYS A 59 10.64 3.10 -25.32
N ASP A 60 10.40 1.84 -25.75
CA ASP A 60 9.72 1.52 -27.01
C ASP A 60 8.23 1.91 -27.03
N LYS A 61 7.67 2.28 -25.87
CA LYS A 61 6.26 2.66 -25.71
C LYS A 61 6.06 4.17 -25.52
N LEU A 62 7.08 5.00 -25.71
CA LEU A 62 6.95 6.45 -25.62
C LEU A 62 6.19 7.02 -26.83
N LEU A 63 5.30 7.99 -26.57
CA LEU A 63 4.54 8.71 -27.59
C LEU A 63 5.45 9.64 -28.43
N LYS A 64 6.60 10.04 -27.88
CA LYS A 64 7.69 10.74 -28.57
C LYS A 64 8.99 9.95 -28.41
N PRO A 65 9.57 9.42 -29.50
CA PRO A 65 10.84 8.72 -29.41
C PRO A 65 11.96 9.73 -29.17
N ASP A 66 12.43 9.82 -27.93
CA ASP A 66 13.66 10.56 -27.60
C ASP A 66 14.89 9.70 -27.89
N ALA A 67 15.80 10.22 -28.72
CA ALA A 67 17.03 9.54 -29.13
C ALA A 67 18.00 9.22 -27.97
N ASN A 68 17.74 9.74 -26.77
CA ASN A 68 18.50 9.48 -25.55
C ASN A 68 17.82 8.50 -24.59
N CYS A 69 16.65 7.92 -24.94
CA CYS A 69 15.98 6.93 -24.12
C CYS A 69 16.73 5.59 -24.20
N LYS A 70 17.69 5.38 -23.31
CA LYS A 70 18.28 4.05 -23.09
C LYS A 70 17.28 3.20 -22.33
N ALA A 71 16.99 2.01 -22.85
CA ALA A 71 16.37 0.92 -22.10
C ALA A 71 17.29 0.56 -20.93
N ALA A 72 17.12 1.28 -19.83
CA ALA A 72 17.85 1.03 -18.61
C ALA A 72 17.00 0.12 -17.72
N SER A 73 17.66 -0.85 -17.09
CA SER A 73 17.06 -1.86 -16.23
C SER A 73 16.66 -1.29 -14.86
N TYR A 74 16.03 -0.12 -14.83
CA TYR A 74 15.43 0.44 -13.62
C TYR A 74 13.96 0.03 -13.53
N GLY A 75 13.45 -0.12 -12.31
CA GLY A 75 12.01 -0.28 -12.07
C GLY A 75 11.23 0.98 -12.47
N PHE A 76 9.91 0.88 -12.59
CA PHE A 76 9.01 2.00 -12.92
C PHE A 76 9.21 3.20 -11.98
N VAL A 77 9.43 2.94 -10.69
CA VAL A 77 9.76 3.98 -9.68
C VAL A 77 11.09 4.71 -9.94
N GLY A 78 11.99 4.13 -10.73
CA GLY A 78 13.28 4.76 -11.09
C GLY A 78 13.10 6.04 -11.90
N TRP A 79 12.04 6.09 -12.71
CA TRP A 79 11.65 7.26 -13.50
C TRP A 79 10.83 8.30 -12.75
N TRP A 80 10.35 7.99 -11.55
CA TRP A 80 9.58 8.93 -10.77
C TRP A 80 10.44 10.12 -10.33
N THR A 81 9.77 11.23 -10.07
CA THR A 81 10.38 12.40 -9.44
C THR A 81 10.96 12.04 -8.07
N ASP A 82 11.92 12.83 -7.59
CA ASP A 82 12.52 12.60 -6.27
C ASP A 82 11.48 12.68 -5.15
N GLU A 83 10.46 13.53 -5.32
CA GLU A 83 9.30 13.61 -4.41
C GLU A 83 8.49 12.31 -4.41
N GLY A 84 8.21 11.74 -5.60
CA GLY A 84 7.48 10.48 -5.73
C GLY A 84 8.24 9.30 -5.12
N LYS A 85 9.57 9.26 -5.28
CA LYS A 85 10.44 8.25 -4.66
C LYS A 85 10.37 8.29 -3.14
N LEU A 86 10.33 9.46 -2.53
CA LEU A 86 10.17 9.61 -1.08
C LEU A 86 8.83 9.05 -0.58
N ILE A 87 7.75 9.22 -1.35
CA ILE A 87 6.43 8.66 -1.00
C ILE A 87 6.50 7.13 -0.97
N ILE A 88 7.10 6.49 -1.98
CA ILE A 88 7.24 5.03 -2.03
C ILE A 88 8.10 4.49 -0.87
N ILE A 89 9.21 5.17 -0.56
CA ILE A 89 10.05 4.82 0.60
C ILE A 89 9.21 4.86 1.90
N MET A 90 8.44 5.93 2.11
CA MET A 90 7.55 6.06 3.27
C MET A 90 6.50 4.93 3.32
N VAL A 91 5.91 4.57 2.18
CA VAL A 91 4.93 3.47 2.07
C VAL A 91 5.55 2.12 2.45
N MET A 92 6.78 1.83 2.00
CA MET A 92 7.50 0.59 2.36
C MET A 92 7.76 0.52 3.87
N PHE A 93 8.21 1.62 4.47
CA PHE A 93 8.40 1.72 5.92
C PHE A 93 7.08 1.51 6.68
N LEU A 94 5.99 2.16 6.25
CA LEU A 94 4.67 2.01 6.87
C LEU A 94 4.13 0.58 6.77
N GLY A 95 4.35 -0.09 5.63
CA GLY A 95 3.98 -1.49 5.45
C GLY A 95 4.62 -2.41 6.50
N ARG A 96 5.91 -2.20 6.80
CA ARG A 96 6.62 -2.96 7.86
C ARG A 96 6.22 -2.52 9.27
N LEU A 97 6.09 -1.21 9.50
CA LEU A 97 5.79 -0.64 10.82
C LEU A 97 4.36 -0.94 11.28
N LYS A 98 3.41 -1.13 10.37
CA LYS A 98 2.04 -1.55 10.73
C LYS A 98 2.01 -2.84 11.56
N LYS A 99 2.93 -3.77 11.31
CA LYS A 99 3.05 -5.03 12.05
C LYS A 99 3.42 -4.81 13.53
N PHE A 100 4.12 -3.73 13.83
CA PHE A 100 4.52 -3.37 15.21
C PHE A 100 3.44 -2.54 15.90
N ILE A 101 2.78 -1.61 15.20
CA ILE A 101 1.69 -0.79 15.76
C ILE A 101 0.45 -1.64 16.09
N VAL A 102 0.11 -2.65 15.28
CA VAL A 102 -1.04 -3.54 15.54
C VAL A 102 -0.81 -4.49 16.73
N LYS A 103 0.44 -4.63 17.20
CA LYS A 103 0.79 -5.56 18.28
C LYS A 103 0.44 -5.06 19.70
N GLU A 104 0.17 -3.77 19.88
CA GLU A 104 -0.21 -3.21 21.20
C GLU A 104 -1.72 -3.25 21.50
N GLY A 105 -2.53 -3.88 20.65
CA GLY A 105 -3.98 -4.07 20.88
C GLY A 105 -4.40 -5.50 21.24
N LYS A 106 -3.45 -6.43 21.40
CA LYS A 106 -3.76 -7.85 21.70
C LYS A 106 -2.94 -8.37 22.89
N LEU A 107 -2.91 -7.57 23.96
CA LEU A 107 -2.52 -8.04 25.28
C LEU A 107 -3.63 -7.78 26.32
N ASP A 108 -4.89 -7.91 25.93
CA ASP A 108 -5.90 -8.37 26.89
C ASP A 108 -5.91 -9.89 26.82
N CYS A 109 -5.14 -10.47 27.74
CA CYS A 109 -5.25 -11.88 28.08
C CYS A 109 -6.72 -12.21 28.39
N ALA A 110 -7.20 -13.28 27.79
CA ALA A 110 -8.48 -13.89 28.14
C ALA A 110 -8.60 -14.11 29.66
N PRO A 111 -9.75 -13.85 30.27
CA PRO A 111 -10.30 -14.75 31.24
C PRO A 111 -11.07 -15.84 30.48
N THR A 112 -10.56 -17.06 30.62
CA THR A 112 -11.34 -18.29 30.46
C THR A 112 -12.59 -18.18 31.32
N THR A 113 -13.75 -17.91 30.72
CA THR A 113 -15.03 -18.06 31.43
C THR A 113 -15.60 -19.43 31.12
N THR A 114 -15.10 -20.41 31.87
CA THR A 114 -15.67 -21.74 32.11
C THR A 114 -17.05 -21.60 32.76
N HIS A 115 -18.03 -21.00 32.07
CA HIS A 115 -19.37 -20.79 32.66
C HIS A 115 -20.55 -20.96 31.68
N GLN A 116 -20.31 -21.29 30.40
CA GLN A 116 -21.40 -21.58 29.44
C GLN A 116 -21.59 -23.07 29.11
N ARG A 117 -20.76 -23.99 29.62
CA ARG A 117 -20.89 -25.43 29.31
C ARG A 117 -21.61 -26.27 30.37
N VAL A 118 -21.83 -25.77 31.60
CA VAL A 118 -22.42 -26.59 32.68
C VAL A 118 -23.92 -26.29 32.90
N GLU A 119 -24.42 -25.10 32.56
CA GLU A 119 -25.84 -24.75 32.80
C GLU A 119 -26.81 -25.36 31.76
N ALA A 120 -26.35 -25.65 30.55
CA ALA A 120 -27.18 -26.21 29.48
C ALA A 120 -27.46 -27.73 29.62
N ALA A 121 -26.94 -28.39 30.67
CA ALA A 121 -27.11 -29.82 30.90
C ALA A 121 -28.06 -30.16 32.07
N ARG A 122 -28.76 -29.18 32.67
CA ARG A 122 -29.69 -29.41 33.79
C ARG A 122 -31.04 -28.69 33.68
N LEU A 123 -31.70 -28.79 32.53
CA LEU A 123 -33.15 -28.52 32.48
C LEU A 123 -33.88 -29.69 31.82
N PRO A 124 -34.52 -30.57 32.60
CA PRO A 124 -35.52 -31.47 32.08
C PRO A 124 -36.80 -30.68 31.75
N THR A 125 -37.24 -30.81 30.50
CA THR A 125 -38.63 -30.69 30.07
C THR A 125 -39.38 -31.99 30.37
N PRO A 126 -40.72 -32.02 30.34
CA PRO A 126 -41.71 -31.19 31.03
C PRO A 126 -42.10 -31.75 32.42
#